data_AF-A0A259CZ25-F1
#
_entry.id   AF-A0A259CZ25-F1
#
_cell.length_a   1.000
_cell.length_b   1.000
_cell.length_c   1.000
_cell.angle_alpha   90.00
_cell.angle_beta   90.00
_cell.angle_gamma   90.00
#
_symmetry.space_group_name_H-M   'P 1'
#
loop_
_entity.id
_entity.type
_entity.pdbx_description
1 polymer ?
#
loop_
_entity_poly.entity_id
_entity_poly.type
_entity_poly.pdbx_seq_one_letter_code
_entity_poly.pdbx_strand_id
1 'polypeptide(L)'
;MTDLPRIPLAGVIGHPIAHSRSPTLHGHWLKRYGIKGHYIPMDVAPADLADALKMLPKLGFVGVNVTIPHKEAILKLADVVTDRAALIGAANTLIFRKDGKVHADNTDGA
;
A
#
# COMPACT_ATOMS: atom_id res chain seq x y z
N MET A 1 -23.77 -6.69 -10.61
CA MET A 1 -23.01 -5.43 -10.66
C MET A 1 -22.43 -5.23 -9.28
N THR A 2 -21.10 -5.19 -9.11
CA THR A 2 -20.50 -5.06 -7.76
C THR A 2 -20.67 -3.63 -7.22
N ASP A 3 -21.24 -3.56 -6.01
CA ASP A 3 -21.64 -2.38 -5.21
C ASP A 3 -20.45 -1.56 -4.67
N LEU A 4 -19.52 -1.15 -5.53
CA LEU A 4 -18.46 -0.23 -5.11
C LEU A 4 -18.89 1.21 -5.44
N PRO A 5 -19.23 2.06 -4.44
CA PRO A 5 -19.63 3.45 -4.68
C PRO A 5 -18.48 4.31 -5.25
N ARG A 6 -17.25 3.79 -5.25
CA ARG A 6 -16.03 4.41 -5.81
C ARG A 6 -15.13 3.33 -6.42
N ILE A 7 -14.37 3.67 -7.44
CA ILE A 7 -13.35 2.78 -8.01
C ILE A 7 -12.18 2.70 -7.02
N PRO A 8 -11.80 1.51 -6.51
CA PRO A 8 -10.74 1.40 -5.51
C PRO A 8 -9.37 1.64 -6.16
N LEU A 9 -8.51 2.38 -5.46
CA LEU A 9 -7.11 2.55 -5.82
C LEU A 9 -6.23 1.72 -4.89
N ALA A 10 -5.27 1.00 -5.46
CA ALA A 10 -4.15 0.41 -4.76
C ALA A 10 -2.86 1.00 -5.35
N GLY A 11 -1.73 0.71 -4.74
CA GLY A 11 -0.47 1.20 -5.31
C GLY A 11 0.76 0.66 -4.63
N VAL A 12 1.90 1.21 -5.00
CA VAL A 12 3.19 0.97 -4.36
C VAL A 12 3.88 2.30 -4.09
N ILE A 13 4.36 2.49 -2.86
CA ILE A 13 5.16 3.65 -2.45
C ILE A 13 6.62 3.23 -2.25
N GLY A 14 7.54 4.09 -2.68
CA GLY A 14 8.98 3.93 -2.52
C GLY A 14 9.72 5.15 -3.03
N HIS A 15 11.05 5.14 -2.92
CA HIS A 15 11.88 6.23 -3.43
C HIS A 15 13.30 5.74 -3.76
N PRO A 16 13.73 5.73 -5.04
CA PRO A 16 12.94 5.98 -6.25
C PRO A 16 12.00 4.81 -6.58
N ILE A 17 10.82 5.10 -7.14
CA ILE A 17 9.80 4.06 -7.42
C ILE A 17 9.86 3.48 -8.86
N ALA A 18 10.56 4.14 -9.77
CA ALA A 18 10.48 3.91 -11.22
C ALA A 18 10.81 2.47 -11.67
N HIS A 19 11.60 1.73 -10.89
CA HIS A 19 11.99 0.35 -11.21
C HIS A 19 11.00 -0.71 -10.72
N SER A 20 9.92 -0.31 -10.03
CA SER A 20 8.94 -1.26 -9.52
C SER A 20 8.17 -1.95 -10.64
N ARG A 21 8.18 -3.29 -10.61
CA ARG A 21 7.40 -4.12 -11.55
C ARG A 21 5.98 -4.40 -11.06
N SER A 22 5.66 -4.07 -9.81
CA SER A 22 4.36 -4.31 -9.20
C SER A 22 3.19 -3.68 -9.98
N PRO A 23 3.29 -2.44 -10.51
CA PRO A 23 2.19 -1.85 -11.29
C PRO A 23 1.80 -2.68 -12.52
N THR A 24 2.79 -3.17 -13.27
CA THR A 24 2.55 -4.03 -14.44
C THR A 24 1.91 -5.35 -14.02
N LEU A 25 2.42 -5.98 -12.95
CA LEU A 25 1.91 -7.26 -12.45
C LEU A 25 0.47 -7.16 -11.94
N HIS A 26 0.19 -6.22 -11.04
CA HIS A 26 -1.15 -6.04 -10.49
C HIS A 26 -2.14 -5.53 -11.53
N GLY A 27 -1.71 -4.62 -12.42
CA GLY A 27 -2.52 -4.18 -13.56
C GLY A 27 -2.92 -5.33 -14.48
N HIS A 28 -2.01 -6.27 -14.75
CA HIS A 28 -2.33 -7.49 -15.51
C HIS A 28 -3.44 -8.31 -14.84
N TRP A 29 -3.33 -8.58 -13.53
CA TRP A 29 -4.31 -9.40 -12.82
C TRP A 29 -5.67 -8.73 -12.67
N LEU A 30 -5.70 -7.42 -12.40
CA LEU A 30 -6.95 -6.64 -12.38
C LEU A 30 -7.69 -6.78 -13.71
N LYS A 31 -6.97 -6.60 -14.83
CA LYS A 31 -7.54 -6.75 -16.18
C LYS A 31 -7.97 -8.19 -16.46
N ARG A 32 -7.12 -9.17 -16.16
CA ARG A 32 -7.38 -10.59 -16.43
C ARG A 32 -8.64 -11.10 -15.72
N TYR A 33 -8.86 -10.68 -14.47
CA TYR A 33 -10.01 -11.13 -13.67
C TYR A 33 -11.20 -10.17 -13.70
N GLY A 34 -11.16 -9.10 -14.49
CA GLY A 34 -12.25 -8.11 -14.57
C GLY A 34 -12.49 -7.37 -13.24
N ILE A 35 -11.47 -7.27 -12.39
CA ILE A 35 -11.56 -6.57 -11.11
C ILE A 35 -11.46 -5.07 -11.37
N LYS A 36 -12.49 -4.32 -10.99
CA LYS A 36 -12.50 -2.85 -11.10
C LYS A 36 -11.49 -2.25 -10.11
N GLY A 37 -10.56 -1.44 -10.61
CA GLY A 37 -9.60 -0.72 -9.79
C GLY A 37 -8.35 -0.33 -10.57
N HIS A 38 -7.47 0.43 -9.92
CA HIS A 38 -6.15 0.78 -10.45
C HIS A 38 -5.06 0.49 -9.44
N TYR A 39 -3.87 0.15 -9.94
CA TYR A 39 -2.66 -0.01 -9.14
C TYR A 39 -1.62 1.02 -9.58
N ILE A 40 -1.26 1.96 -8.72
CA ILE A 40 -0.50 3.17 -9.07
C ILE A 40 0.88 3.17 -8.41
N PRO A 41 1.99 3.33 -9.16
CA PRO A 41 3.29 3.63 -8.56
C PRO A 41 3.35 5.08 -8.08
N MET A 42 3.85 5.30 -6.87
CA MET A 42 3.94 6.63 -6.26
C MET A 42 5.34 6.82 -5.69
N ASP A 43 6.02 7.86 -6.17
CA ASP A 43 7.32 8.26 -5.67
C ASP A 43 7.11 9.18 -4.46
N VAL A 44 7.45 8.69 -3.27
CA VAL A 44 7.20 9.40 -2.01
C VAL A 44 8.52 9.51 -1.29
N ALA A 45 9.05 10.72 -1.11
CA ALA A 45 10.28 10.91 -0.36
C ALA A 45 10.08 10.53 1.13
N PRO A 46 11.14 10.11 1.86
CA PRO A 46 11.02 9.75 3.27
C PRO A 46 10.40 10.84 4.16
N ALA A 47 10.68 12.11 3.84
CA ALA A 47 10.13 13.25 4.57
C ALA A 47 8.60 13.39 4.42
N ASP A 48 8.04 12.95 3.30
CA ASP A 48 6.62 13.09 2.97
C ASP A 48 5.79 11.85 3.34
N LEU A 49 6.44 10.77 3.79
CA LEU A 49 5.81 9.47 4.02
C LEU A 49 4.61 9.56 4.98
N ALA A 50 4.77 10.25 6.10
CA ALA A 50 3.71 10.37 7.10
C ALA A 50 2.48 11.11 6.56
N ASP A 51 2.69 12.17 5.78
CA ASP A 51 1.59 12.95 5.21
C ASP A 51 0.92 12.23 4.05
N ALA A 52 1.70 11.51 3.24
CA ALA A 52 1.17 10.61 2.21
C ALA A 52 0.21 9.57 2.81
N LEU A 53 0.60 8.88 3.90
CA LEU A 53 -0.24 7.86 4.54
C LEU A 53 -1.56 8.41 5.08
N LYS A 54 -1.58 9.67 5.55
CA LYS A 54 -2.82 10.35 5.98
C LYS A 54 -3.73 10.74 4.82
N MET A 55 -3.15 11.02 3.65
CA MET A 55 -3.88 11.53 2.49
C MET A 55 -4.42 10.43 1.57
N LEU A 56 -3.69 9.34 1.39
CA LEU A 56 -4.05 8.25 0.48
C LEU A 56 -5.47 7.70 0.68
N PRO A 57 -5.96 7.40 1.90
CA PRO A 57 -7.34 6.93 2.11
C PRO A 57 -8.38 7.95 1.62
N LYS A 58 -8.11 9.25 1.81
CA LYS A 58 -9.00 10.34 1.40
C LYS A 58 -9.08 10.49 -0.12
N LEU A 59 -8.02 10.09 -0.82
CA LEU A 59 -7.95 10.06 -2.29
C LEU A 59 -8.57 8.79 -2.88
N GLY A 60 -9.07 7.86 -2.05
CA GLY A 60 -9.72 6.63 -2.50
C GLY A 60 -8.79 5.41 -2.58
N PHE A 61 -7.58 5.49 -2.00
CA PHE A 61 -6.75 4.31 -1.83
C PHE A 61 -7.30 3.40 -0.75
N VAL A 62 -7.31 2.10 -1.04
CA VAL A 62 -7.72 1.04 -0.10
C VAL A 62 -6.53 0.32 0.54
N GLY A 63 -5.33 0.54 -0.01
CA GLY A 63 -4.08 0.02 0.51
C GLY A 63 -2.92 0.30 -0.45
N VAL A 64 -1.70 0.13 0.04
CA VAL A 64 -0.48 0.27 -0.77
C VAL A 64 0.55 -0.77 -0.36
N ASN A 65 1.32 -1.25 -1.32
CA ASN A 65 2.58 -1.90 -1.03
C ASN A 65 3.65 -0.86 -0.70
N VAL A 66 4.63 -1.27 0.10
CA VAL A 66 5.73 -0.44 0.56
C VAL A 66 7.03 -1.09 0.13
N THR A 67 7.86 -0.33 -0.56
CA THR A 67 9.23 -0.73 -0.92
C THR A 67 10.25 0.20 -0.31
N ILE A 68 11.53 -0.06 -0.57
CA ILE A 68 12.64 0.77 -0.09
C ILE A 68 12.42 2.26 -0.40
N PRO A 69 12.80 3.17 0.52
CA PRO A 69 13.43 2.93 1.82
C PRO A 69 12.41 2.81 2.99
N HIS A 70 11.12 2.66 2.71
CA HIS A 70 10.06 2.95 3.69
C HIS A 70 9.67 1.78 4.60
N LYS A 71 10.11 0.56 4.31
CA LYS A 71 9.60 -0.67 4.94
C LYS A 71 9.71 -0.71 6.48
N GLU A 72 10.73 -0.07 7.05
CA GLU A 72 10.91 0.02 8.51
C GLU A 72 10.13 1.20 9.10
N ALA A 73 10.17 2.35 8.43
CA ALA A 73 9.56 3.59 8.90
C ALA A 73 8.04 3.47 9.06
N ILE A 74 7.38 2.73 8.16
CA ILE A 74 5.92 2.51 8.21
C ILE A 74 5.46 1.77 9.47
N LEU A 75 6.31 0.98 10.14
CA LEU A 75 5.93 0.31 11.38
C LEU A 75 5.60 1.31 12.50
N LYS A 76 6.28 2.45 12.50
CA LYS A 76 6.06 3.53 13.48
C LYS A 76 4.87 4.41 13.14
N LEU A 77 4.40 4.35 11.89
CA LEU A 77 3.34 5.20 11.35
C LEU A 77 1.99 4.46 11.26
N ALA A 78 1.99 3.13 11.31
CA ALA A 78 0.78 2.33 11.28
C ALA A 78 0.11 2.25 12.67
N ASP A 79 -1.23 2.20 12.67
CA ASP A 79 -2.02 2.05 13.91
C ASP A 79 -2.03 0.61 14.42
N VAL A 80 -1.93 -0.35 13.50
CA VAL A 80 -1.92 -1.78 13.78
C VAL A 80 -0.80 -2.42 13.00
N VAL A 81 0.06 -3.17 13.68
CA VAL A 81 1.16 -3.93 13.07
C VAL A 81 0.94 -5.40 13.39
N THR A 82 1.01 -6.28 12.39
CA THR A 82 0.90 -7.73 12.62
C THR A 82 2.11 -8.25 13.39
N ASP A 83 1.94 -9.34 14.15
CA ASP A 83 3.04 -10.00 14.86
C ASP A 83 4.20 -10.36 13.91
N ARG A 84 3.87 -10.76 12.68
CA ARG A 84 4.85 -11.05 11.63
C ARG A 84 5.65 -9.82 11.22
N ALA A 85 4.98 -8.69 10.93
CA ALA A 85 5.65 -7.46 10.56
C ALA A 85 6.51 -6.91 11.72
N ALA A 86 6.04 -7.06 12.96
CA ALA A 86 6.78 -6.71 14.15
C ALA A 86 8.05 -7.58 14.32
N LEU A 87 7.94 -8.89 14.10
CA LEU A 87 9.06 -9.83 14.20
C LEU A 87 10.13 -9.59 13.11
N ILE A 88 9.70 -9.32 11.87
CA ILE A 88 10.63 -9.03 10.77
C ILE A 88 11.28 -7.65 10.93
N GLY A 89 10.62 -6.72 11.65
CA GLY A 89 11.09 -5.33 11.78
C GLY A 89 10.82 -4.49 10.53
N ALA A 90 9.98 -4.97 9.61
CA ALA A 90 9.58 -4.27 8.41
C ALA A 90 8.18 -4.72 7.95
N ALA A 91 7.46 -3.87 7.21
CA ALA A 91 6.26 -4.28 6.49
C ALA A 91 6.27 -3.76 5.04
N ASN A 92 5.65 -4.55 4.16
CA ASN A 92 5.61 -4.31 2.71
C ASN A 92 4.17 -4.07 2.21
N THR A 93 3.18 -4.14 3.10
CA THR A 93 1.76 -4.02 2.75
C THR A 93 1.03 -3.22 3.81
N LEU A 94 0.33 -2.15 3.38
CA LEU A 94 -0.55 -1.33 4.20
C LEU A 94 -1.98 -1.47 3.70
N ILE A 95 -2.92 -1.65 4.63
CA ILE A 95 -4.35 -1.72 4.36
C ILE A 95 -5.01 -0.54 5.06
N PHE A 96 -5.76 0.26 4.30
CA PHE A 96 -6.54 1.38 4.84
C PHE A 96 -7.94 0.90 5.19
N ARG A 97 -8.20 0.76 6.49
CA ARG A 97 -9.44 0.16 7.00
C ARG A 97 -10.57 1.19 7.04
N LYS A 98 -11.82 0.70 6.99
CA LYS A 98 -13.03 1.55 7.06
C LYS A 98 -13.18 2.28 8.41
N ASP A 99 -12.54 1.80 9.46
CA ASP A 99 -12.49 2.45 10.78
C ASP A 99 -11.44 3.58 10.84
N GLY A 100 -10.77 3.87 9.72
CA GLY A 100 -9.75 4.91 9.61
C GLY A 100 -8.34 4.47 9.98
N LYS A 101 -8.15 3.22 10.44
CA LYS A 101 -6.84 2.70 10.84
C LYS A 101 -5.99 2.25 9.65
N VAL A 102 -4.69 2.47 9.76
CA VAL A 102 -3.66 1.91 8.88
C VAL A 102 -3.14 0.61 9.48
N HIS A 103 -3.35 -0.50 8.79
CA HIS A 103 -2.85 -1.82 9.19
C HIS A 103 -1.61 -2.18 8.36
N ALA A 104 -0.49 -2.41 9.01
CA ALA A 104 0.75 -2.86 8.39
C ALA A 104 0.97 -4.36 8.54
N ASP A 105 1.32 -5.01 7.43
CA ASP A 105 1.67 -6.42 7.37
C ASP A 105 2.87 -6.65 6.45
N ASN A 106 3.52 -7.80 6.63
CA ASN A 106 4.63 -8.23 5.80
C ASN A 106 4.32 -9.58 5.14
N THR A 107 4.24 -9.57 3.82
CA THR A 107 4.00 -10.79 3.02
C THR A 107 5.30 -11.42 2.52
N ASP A 108 6.47 -10.82 2.77
CA ASP A 108 7.77 -11.42 2.46
C ASP A 108 8.13 -12.41 3.58
N GLY A 109 8.54 -13.64 3.24
CA GLY A 109 8.96 -14.66 4.22
C GLY A 109 7.89 -15.68 4.64
N ALA A 110 6.95 -16.01 3.75
CA ALA A 110 6.16 -17.24 3.87
C ALA A 110 7.01 -18.48 3.58
#